data_AF-A0A436SG99-F1
#
_entry.id   AF-A0A436SG99-F1
#
_cell.length_a   1.000
_cell.length_b   1.000
_cell.length_c   1.000
_cell.angle_alpha   90.00
_cell.angle_beta   90.00
_cell.angle_gamma   90.00
#
_symmetry.space_group_name_H-M   'P 1'
#
loop_
_entity.id
_entity.type
_entity.pdbx_description
1 polymer ?
#
loop_
_entity_poly.entity_id
_entity_poly.type
_entity_poly.pdbx_seq_one_letter_code
_entity_poly.pdbx_strand_id
1 'polypeptide(L)'
;MPKSDNPPLPGALRLFSAAVIVVLIVGAGLFFAPTLVKPRWPWPVTPFSARFLGGFYTAEMAVMAALLFWNRWSPGRLVLVMAFIFTVIVSAASFINLGYFNFERKAAWLWFLVYLASAAVSGLFLWRARARPSAKGVALTPAWRGYMSAETVILGLY
;
A
#
# COMPACT_ATOMS: atom_id res chain seq x y z
N MET A 1 -10.66 29.67 14.45
CA MET A 1 -9.91 29.44 13.19
C MET A 1 -10.74 28.52 12.31
N PRO A 2 -10.93 28.82 11.01
CA PRO A 2 -11.61 27.90 10.10
C PRO A 2 -10.82 26.58 10.06
N LYS A 3 -11.48 25.46 10.35
CA LYS A 3 -10.86 24.13 10.26
C LYS A 3 -10.52 23.91 8.78
N SER A 4 -9.24 23.73 8.46
CA SER A 4 -8.83 23.43 7.08
C SER A 4 -9.59 22.21 6.57
N ASP A 5 -10.20 22.30 5.37
CA ASP A 5 -10.94 21.22 4.72
C ASP A 5 -10.08 19.97 4.44
N ASN A 6 -8.74 20.08 4.56
CA ASN A 6 -7.78 18.99 4.37
C ASN A 6 -6.70 18.96 5.48
N PRO A 7 -7.05 18.47 6.69
CA PRO A 7 -6.13 18.43 7.81
C PRO A 7 -4.95 17.48 7.55
N PRO A 8 -3.87 17.58 8.34
CA PRO A 8 -2.79 16.61 8.29
C PRO A 8 -3.25 15.22 8.75
N LEU A 9 -2.44 14.20 8.43
CA LEU A 9 -2.72 12.83 8.85
C LEU A 9 -2.64 12.72 10.38
N PRO A 10 -3.53 11.92 11.01
CA PRO A 10 -3.40 11.59 12.43
C PRO A 10 -2.01 11.02 12.73
N GLY A 11 -1.42 11.42 13.87
CA GLY A 11 -0.06 10.97 14.24
C GLY A 11 0.10 9.45 14.25
N ALA A 12 -0.90 8.72 14.74
CA ALA A 12 -0.91 7.26 14.72
C ALA A 12 -0.91 6.67 13.30
N LEU A 13 -1.60 7.31 12.35
CA LEU A 13 -1.58 6.87 10.95
C LEU A 13 -0.22 7.15 10.31
N ARG A 14 0.43 8.27 10.65
CA ARG A 14 1.79 8.58 10.19
C ARG A 14 2.81 7.56 10.71
N LEU A 15 2.72 7.20 11.99
CA LEU A 15 3.57 6.18 12.60
C LEU A 15 3.36 4.82 11.94
N PHE A 16 2.10 4.44 11.70
CA PHE A 16 1.76 3.24 10.96
C PHE A 16 2.35 3.25 9.54
N SER A 17 2.17 4.33 8.78
CA SER A 17 2.75 4.47 7.43
C SER A 17 4.28 4.39 7.44
N ALA A 18 4.94 4.98 8.45
CA ALA A 18 6.39 4.87 8.59
C ALA A 18 6.83 3.42 8.87
N ALA A 19 6.10 2.69 9.72
CA ALA A 19 6.34 1.27 9.96
C ALA A 19 6.15 0.43 8.68
N VAL A 20 5.12 0.74 7.88
CA VAL A 20 4.90 0.09 6.58
C VAL A 20 6.07 0.32 5.64
N ILE A 21 6.63 1.54 5.55
CA ILE A 21 7.82 1.82 4.74
C ILE A 21 9.00 0.92 5.14
N VAL A 22 9.25 0.72 6.43
CA VAL A 22 10.32 -0.16 6.91
C VAL A 22 10.14 -1.59 6.40
N VAL A 23 8.90 -2.09 6.39
CA VAL A 23 8.59 -3.42 5.83
C VAL A 23 8.77 -3.44 4.31
N LEU A 24 8.35 -2.38 3.61
CA LEU A 24 8.49 -2.27 2.16
C LEU A 24 9.94 -2.21 1.70
N ILE A 25 10.88 -1.74 2.53
CA ILE A 25 12.32 -1.83 2.24
C ILE A 25 12.76 -3.29 2.06
N VAL A 26 12.23 -4.22 2.88
CA VAL A 26 12.51 -5.66 2.73
C VAL A 26 11.95 -6.18 1.40
N GLY A 27 10.73 -5.77 1.05
CA GLY A 27 10.11 -6.10 -0.23
C GLY A 27 10.88 -5.55 -1.44
N ALA A 28 11.29 -4.29 -1.39
CA ALA A 28 12.13 -3.64 -2.41
C ALA A 28 13.48 -4.35 -2.57
N GLY A 29 14.00 -4.95 -1.50
CA GLY A 29 15.19 -5.79 -1.55
C GLY A 29 15.06 -7.00 -2.49
N LEU A 30 13.85 -7.48 -2.82
CA LEU A 30 13.66 -8.49 -3.88
C LEU A 30 14.02 -7.95 -5.28
N PHE A 31 13.90 -6.64 -5.50
CA PHE A 31 14.28 -5.98 -6.75
C PHE A 31 15.78 -5.71 -6.80
N PHE A 32 16.30 -5.02 -5.79
CA PHE A 32 17.68 -4.51 -5.77
C PHE A 32 18.71 -5.54 -5.30
N ALA A 33 18.35 -6.42 -4.36
CA ALA A 33 19.24 -7.39 -3.74
C ALA A 33 18.59 -8.80 -3.59
N PRO A 34 18.08 -9.41 -4.69
CA PRO A 34 17.35 -10.68 -4.63
C PRO A 34 18.15 -11.82 -4.00
N THR A 35 19.47 -11.83 -4.13
CA THR A 35 20.34 -12.86 -3.52
C THR A 35 20.30 -12.83 -2.00
N LEU A 36 20.06 -11.67 -1.40
CA LEU A 36 19.93 -11.51 0.05
C LEU A 36 18.50 -11.82 0.53
N VAL A 37 17.49 -11.35 -0.20
CA VAL A 37 16.10 -11.43 0.29
C VAL A 37 15.44 -12.76 -0.05
N LYS A 38 15.64 -13.31 -1.25
CA LYS A 38 14.97 -14.55 -1.71
C LYS A 38 15.17 -15.74 -0.76
N PRO A 39 16.37 -16.01 -0.20
CA PRO A 39 16.57 -17.14 0.72
C PRO A 39 15.82 -17.00 2.06
N ARG A 40 15.42 -15.78 2.42
CA ARG A 40 14.71 -15.44 3.65
C ARG A 40 13.20 -15.22 3.42
N TRP A 41 12.77 -15.25 2.15
CA TRP A 41 11.37 -15.08 1.78
C TRP A 41 10.52 -16.25 2.31
N PRO A 42 9.23 -16.05 2.60
CA PRO A 42 8.42 -17.09 3.24
C PRO A 42 8.11 -18.31 2.36
N TRP A 43 8.27 -18.16 1.05
CA TRP A 43 8.11 -19.24 0.07
C TRP A 43 9.16 -19.12 -1.06
N PRO A 44 9.41 -20.19 -1.83
CA PRO A 44 10.31 -20.15 -2.98
C PRO A 44 9.81 -19.18 -4.07
N VAL A 45 10.68 -18.28 -4.52
CA VAL A 45 10.37 -17.29 -5.56
C VAL A 45 11.31 -17.43 -6.75
N THR A 46 10.75 -17.46 -7.96
CA THR A 46 11.53 -17.45 -9.20
C THR A 46 12.24 -16.08 -9.40
N PRO A 47 13.31 -15.98 -10.20
CA PRO A 47 13.99 -14.70 -10.44
C PRO A 47 13.08 -13.60 -10.98
N PHE A 48 12.17 -13.94 -11.90
CA PHE A 48 11.20 -13.00 -12.44
C PHE A 48 10.21 -12.53 -11.36
N SER A 49 9.57 -13.47 -10.65
CA SER A 49 8.59 -13.14 -9.61
C SER A 49 9.19 -12.32 -8.47
N ALA A 50 10.45 -12.56 -8.11
CA ALA A 50 11.16 -11.74 -7.12
C ALA A 50 11.27 -10.28 -7.57
N ARG A 51 11.77 -10.02 -8.78
CA ARG A 51 11.87 -8.65 -9.30
C ARG A 51 10.49 -8.02 -9.49
N PHE A 52 9.52 -8.77 -9.98
CA PHE A 52 8.15 -8.29 -10.13
C PHE A 52 7.58 -7.81 -8.78
N LEU A 53 7.59 -8.66 -7.75
CA LEU A 53 7.15 -8.31 -6.39
C LEU A 53 7.94 -7.12 -5.82
N GLY A 54 9.27 -7.14 -5.97
CA GLY A 54 10.11 -6.04 -5.49
C GLY A 54 9.79 -4.70 -6.15
N GLY A 55 9.41 -4.71 -7.43
CA GLY A 55 8.94 -3.53 -8.15
C GLY A 55 7.63 -2.98 -7.55
N PHE A 56 6.65 -3.84 -7.28
CA PHE A 56 5.41 -3.45 -6.60
C PHE A 56 5.67 -2.81 -5.24
N TYR A 57 6.48 -3.45 -4.40
CA TYR A 57 6.80 -2.91 -3.08
C TYR A 57 7.60 -1.61 -3.14
N THR A 58 8.46 -1.45 -4.14
CA THR A 58 9.20 -0.20 -4.36
C THR A 58 8.26 0.94 -4.77
N ALA A 59 7.29 0.66 -5.65
CA ALA A 59 6.27 1.63 -6.05
C ALA A 59 5.40 2.04 -4.85
N GLU A 60 4.92 1.07 -4.06
CA GLU A 60 4.17 1.34 -2.83
C GLU A 60 4.99 2.19 -1.84
N MET A 61 6.27 1.89 -1.68
CA MET A 61 7.18 2.63 -0.80
C MET A 61 7.27 4.11 -1.21
N ALA A 62 7.37 4.38 -2.51
CA ALA A 62 7.39 5.75 -3.02
C ALA A 62 6.07 6.50 -2.72
N VAL A 63 4.92 5.84 -2.90
CA VAL A 63 3.61 6.41 -2.58
C VAL A 63 3.48 6.70 -1.08
N MET A 64 3.93 5.77 -0.22
CA MET A 64 3.91 5.97 1.24
C MET A 64 4.84 7.11 1.67
N ALA A 65 6.02 7.24 1.05
CA ALA A 65 6.94 8.34 1.30
C ALA A 65 6.33 9.70 0.90
N ALA A 66 5.70 9.77 -0.28
CA ALA A 66 5.00 10.97 -0.75
C ALA A 66 3.82 11.35 0.18
N LEU A 67 3.09 10.34 0.67
CA LEU A 67 2.01 10.51 1.64
C LEU A 67 2.51 11.13 2.97
N LEU A 68 3.65 10.67 3.48
CA LEU A 68 4.26 11.23 4.69
C LEU A 68 4.85 12.63 4.46
N PHE A 69 5.42 12.86 3.28
CA PHE A 69 5.99 14.16 2.90
C PHE A 69 4.93 15.24 2.77
N TRP A 70 3.86 14.98 2.01
CA TRP A 70 2.76 15.94 1.83
C TRP A 70 1.83 16.00 3.05
N ASN A 71 1.69 14.89 3.78
CA ASN A 71 0.96 14.80 5.04
C ASN A 71 -0.45 15.42 4.98
N ARG A 72 -1.25 15.00 4.01
CA ARG A 72 -2.64 15.49 3.81
C ARG A 72 -3.65 14.36 3.88
N TRP A 73 -4.77 14.60 4.57
CA TRP A 73 -5.84 13.62 4.76
C TRP A 73 -6.50 13.16 3.46
N SER A 74 -6.78 14.06 2.52
CA SER A 74 -7.46 13.73 1.26
C SER A 74 -6.72 12.67 0.42
N PRO A 75 -5.45 12.87 0.00
CA PRO A 75 -4.69 11.83 -0.70
C PRO A 75 -4.38 10.64 0.22
N GLY A 76 -4.16 10.88 1.51
CA GLY A 76 -3.89 9.78 2.45
C GLY A 76 -5.06 8.84 2.66
N ARG A 77 -6.30 9.33 2.60
CA ARG A 77 -7.52 8.49 2.64
C ARG A 77 -7.59 7.58 1.42
N LEU A 78 -7.25 8.08 0.23
CA LEU A 78 -7.20 7.27 -0.98
C LEU A 78 -6.17 6.14 -0.84
N VAL A 79 -4.94 6.48 -0.45
CA VAL A 79 -3.87 5.49 -0.23
C VAL A 79 -4.28 4.47 0.84
N LEU A 80 -4.95 4.92 1.91
CA LEU A 80 -5.44 4.02 2.96
C LEU A 80 -6.49 3.01 2.46
N VAL A 81 -7.40 3.44 1.57
CA VAL A 81 -8.36 2.53 0.92
C VAL A 81 -7.64 1.53 0.02
N MET A 82 -6.68 2.00 -0.79
CA MET A 82 -5.88 1.13 -1.66
C MET A 82 -5.11 0.09 -0.84
N ALA A 83 -4.45 0.51 0.24
CA ALA A 83 -3.72 -0.37 1.15
C ALA A 83 -4.65 -1.38 1.83
N PHE A 84 -5.84 -0.97 2.26
CA PHE A 84 -6.83 -1.88 2.85
C PHE A 84 -7.26 -2.96 1.85
N ILE A 85 -7.65 -2.58 0.62
CA ILE A 85 -8.06 -3.54 -0.41
C ILE A 85 -6.92 -4.49 -0.74
N PHE A 86 -5.72 -3.97 -0.97
CA PHE A 86 -4.53 -4.76 -1.27
C PHE A 86 -4.22 -5.78 -0.16
N THR A 87 -4.18 -5.31 1.10
CA THR A 87 -3.85 -6.18 2.24
C THR A 87 -4.91 -7.24 2.51
N VAL A 88 -6.20 -6.95 2.26
CA VAL A 88 -7.28 -7.94 2.33
C VAL A 88 -7.13 -8.99 1.23
N ILE A 89 -6.89 -8.57 -0.01
CA ILE A 89 -6.69 -9.49 -1.14
C ILE A 89 -5.48 -10.39 -0.91
N VAL A 90 -4.33 -9.82 -0.51
CA VAL A 90 -3.12 -10.59 -0.24
C VAL A 90 -3.32 -11.54 0.95
N SER A 91 -4.02 -11.11 2.00
CA SER A 91 -4.34 -11.99 3.13
C SER A 91 -5.20 -13.17 2.69
N ALA A 92 -6.28 -12.93 1.94
CA ALA A 92 -7.15 -13.97 1.42
C ALA A 92 -6.41 -14.93 0.49
N ALA A 93 -5.62 -14.39 -0.44
CA ALA A 93 -4.78 -15.19 -1.34
C ALA A 93 -3.75 -16.04 -0.56
N SER A 94 -3.18 -15.49 0.53
CA SER A 94 -2.23 -16.23 1.39
C SER A 94 -2.91 -17.39 2.12
N PHE A 95 -4.16 -17.22 2.58
CA PHE A 95 -4.93 -18.31 3.20
C PHE A 95 -5.38 -19.38 2.20
N ILE A 96 -5.71 -19.00 0.96
CA ILE A 96 -6.04 -19.96 -0.10
C ILE A 96 -4.81 -20.78 -0.49
N ASN A 97 -3.61 -20.18 -0.42
CA ASN A 97 -2.36 -20.76 -0.90
C ASN A 97 -1.39 -21.15 0.24
N LEU A 98 -1.91 -21.58 1.39
CA LEU A 98 -1.10 -21.94 2.57
C LEU A 98 0.00 -22.97 2.26
N GLY A 99 -0.25 -23.90 1.32
CA GLY A 99 0.69 -24.94 0.95
C GLY A 99 2.02 -24.44 0.35
N TYR A 100 2.10 -23.19 -0.10
CA TYR A 100 3.35 -22.61 -0.60
C TYR A 100 4.25 -22.08 0.52
N PHE A 101 3.67 -21.77 1.70
CA PHE A 101 4.41 -21.15 2.79
C PHE A 101 5.20 -22.21 3.57
N ASN A 102 6.46 -21.90 3.86
CA ASN A 102 7.26 -22.71 4.78
C ASN A 102 7.12 -22.15 6.21
N PHE A 103 6.26 -22.80 7.02
CA PHE A 103 5.97 -22.41 8.40
C PHE A 103 7.05 -22.76 9.42
N GLU A 104 8.09 -23.52 9.05
CA GLU A 104 9.30 -23.69 9.88
C GLU A 104 10.08 -22.36 9.98
N ARG A 105 9.84 -21.45 9.02
CA ARG A 105 10.49 -20.14 8.97
C ARG A 105 9.63 -19.10 9.69
N LYS A 106 10.27 -18.31 10.54
CA LYS A 106 9.65 -17.12 11.17
C LYS A 106 9.11 -16.11 10.15
N ALA A 107 9.67 -16.09 8.94
CA ALA A 107 9.22 -15.22 7.85
C ALA A 107 7.76 -15.45 7.44
N ALA A 108 7.27 -16.70 7.47
CA ALA A 108 5.87 -17.00 7.15
C ALA A 108 4.92 -16.40 8.17
N TRP A 109 5.20 -16.57 9.46
CA TRP A 109 4.42 -15.96 10.53
C TRP A 109 4.45 -14.43 10.48
N LEU A 110 5.63 -13.85 10.22
CA LEU A 110 5.77 -12.41 10.08
C LEU A 110 4.97 -11.88 8.89
N TRP A 111 4.93 -12.61 7.77
CA TRP A 111 4.11 -12.27 6.62
C TRP A 111 2.63 -12.14 6.99
N PHE A 112 2.05 -13.16 7.62
CA PHE A 112 0.65 -13.12 8.06
C PHE A 112 0.41 -12.00 9.07
N LEU A 113 1.31 -11.81 10.04
CA LEU A 113 1.21 -10.73 11.01
C LEU A 113 1.16 -9.36 10.32
N VAL A 114 2.08 -9.09 9.38
CA VAL A 114 2.15 -7.83 8.65
C VAL A 114 0.86 -7.57 7.87
N TYR A 115 0.39 -8.54 7.08
CA TYR A 115 -0.77 -8.33 6.21
C TYR A 115 -2.08 -8.23 6.99
N LEU A 116 -2.30 -9.08 7.99
CA LEU A 116 -3.50 -9.06 8.82
C LEU A 116 -3.54 -7.81 9.72
N ALA A 117 -2.41 -7.44 10.33
CA ALA A 117 -2.35 -6.22 11.13
C ALA A 117 -2.57 -4.98 10.24
N SER A 118 -1.99 -4.95 9.04
CA SER A 118 -2.18 -3.83 8.11
C SER A 118 -3.62 -3.71 7.64
N ALA A 119 -4.29 -4.83 7.34
CA ALA A 119 -5.71 -4.85 7.00
C ALA A 119 -6.57 -4.36 8.17
N ALA A 120 -6.33 -4.86 9.39
CA ALA A 120 -7.08 -4.48 10.57
C ALA A 120 -6.90 -2.99 10.92
N VAL A 121 -5.66 -2.50 10.94
CA VAL A 121 -5.36 -1.09 11.25
C VAL A 121 -5.95 -0.17 10.19
N SER A 122 -5.78 -0.50 8.91
CA SER A 122 -6.35 0.31 7.82
C SER A 122 -7.88 0.34 7.87
N GLY A 123 -8.52 -0.82 8.05
CA GLY A 123 -9.96 -0.93 8.21
C GLY A 123 -10.48 -0.14 9.42
N LEU A 124 -9.77 -0.20 10.55
CA LEU A 124 -10.11 0.56 11.76
C LEU A 124 -10.05 2.07 11.54
N PHE A 125 -9.01 2.59 10.87
CA PHE A 125 -8.91 4.00 10.53
C PHE A 125 -9.99 4.44 9.55
N LEU A 126 -10.29 3.63 8.53
CA LEU A 126 -11.38 3.90 7.58
C LEU A 126 -12.74 3.92 8.29
N TRP A 127 -12.99 2.94 9.17
CA TRP A 127 -14.22 2.88 9.96
C TRP A 127 -14.36 4.10 10.88
N ARG A 128 -13.31 4.49 11.61
CA ARG A 128 -13.30 5.70 12.45
C ARG A 128 -13.49 6.98 11.63
N ALA A 129 -13.02 7.00 10.39
CA ALA A 129 -13.13 8.15 9.50
C ALA A 129 -14.37 8.13 8.60
N ARG A 130 -15.27 7.15 8.72
CA ARG A 130 -16.44 7.00 7.84
C ARG A 130 -17.38 8.22 7.83
N ALA A 131 -17.46 8.90 8.98
CA ALA A 131 -18.29 10.10 9.14
C ALA A 131 -17.58 11.39 8.69
N ARG A 132 -16.32 11.32 8.25
CA ARG A 132 -15.61 12.50 7.76
C ARG A 132 -16.03 12.79 6.31
N PRO A 133 -16.53 14.00 6.02
CA PRO A 133 -16.83 14.39 4.65
C PRO A 133 -15.57 14.31 3.79
N SER A 134 -15.74 13.96 2.52
CA SER A 134 -14.66 14.02 1.55
C SER A 134 -14.17 15.46 1.42
N ALA A 135 -12.86 15.66 1.34
CA ALA A 135 -12.32 16.98 1.04
C ALA A 135 -12.87 17.43 -0.31
N LYS A 136 -13.21 18.72 -0.44
CA LYS A 136 -13.68 19.27 -1.71
C LYS A 136 -12.57 19.10 -2.75
N GLY A 137 -12.88 18.41 -3.83
CA GLY A 137 -11.97 18.24 -4.96
C GLY A 137 -11.71 19.58 -5.64
N VAL A 138 -10.55 19.71 -6.27
CA VAL A 138 -10.25 20.83 -7.16
C VAL A 138 -11.03 20.63 -8.46
N ALA A 139 -11.70 21.67 -8.95
CA ALA A 139 -12.32 21.62 -10.28
C ALA A 139 -11.20 21.53 -11.34
N LEU A 140 -11.14 20.41 -12.06
CA LEU A 140 -10.18 20.23 -13.15
C LEU A 140 -10.46 21.22 -14.28
N THR A 141 -9.41 21.81 -14.84
CA THR A 141 -9.52 22.58 -16.08
C THR A 141 -9.96 21.67 -17.24
N PRO A 142 -10.60 22.21 -18.29
CA PRO A 142 -11.04 21.41 -19.44
C PRO A 142 -9.91 20.60 -20.08
N ALA A 143 -8.69 21.15 -20.12
CA ALA A 143 -7.50 20.47 -20.64
C ALA A 143 -7.14 19.22 -19.82
N TRP A 144 -7.09 19.35 -18.48
CA TRP A 144 -6.83 18.20 -17.60
C TRP A 144 -7.94 17.15 -17.66
N ARG A 145 -9.19 17.58 -17.79
CA ARG A 145 -10.32 16.66 -17.96
C ARG A 145 -10.18 15.84 -19.25
N GLY A 146 -9.86 16.49 -20.37
CA GLY A 146 -9.63 15.82 -21.65
C GLY A 146 -8.46 14.84 -21.59
N TYR A 147 -7.34 15.25 -20.99
CA TYR A 147 -6.18 14.38 -20.79
C TYR A 147 -6.52 13.14 -19.94
N MET A 148 -7.15 13.31 -18.78
CA MET A 148 -7.50 12.17 -17.91
C MET A 148 -8.51 11.22 -18.54
N SER A 149 -9.46 11.72 -19.35
CA SER A 149 -10.36 10.88 -20.13
C SER A 149 -9.61 10.09 -21.20
N ALA A 150 -8.69 10.71 -21.92
CA ALA A 150 -7.85 10.01 -22.91
C ALA A 150 -6.98 8.94 -22.25
N GLU A 151 -6.33 9.26 -21.13
CA GLU A 151 -5.55 8.32 -20.33
C GLU A 151 -6.39 7.13 -19.87
N THR A 152 -7.62 7.39 -19.37
CA THR A 152 -8.55 6.34 -18.95
C THR A 152 -8.91 5.40 -20.10
N VAL A 153 -9.20 5.94 -21.29
CA VAL A 153 -9.52 5.13 -22.48
C VAL A 153 -8.32 4.30 -22.91
N ILE A 154 -7.13 4.91 -22.97
CA ILE A 154 -5.90 4.20 -23.37
C ILE A 154 -5.61 3.06 -22.40
N LEU A 155 -5.68 3.30 -21.10
CA LEU A 155 -5.44 2.28 -20.07
C LEU A 155 -6.53 1.20 -20.06
N GLY A 156 -7.78 1.55 -20.36
CA GLY A 156 -8.90 0.59 -20.42
C GLY A 156 -8.89 -0.31 -21.65
N LEU A 157 -8.14 0.05 -22.70
CA LEU A 157 -8.00 -0.74 -23.93
C LEU A 157 -6.77 -1.67 -23.91
N TYR A 158 -5.90 -1.55 -22.90
CA TYR A 158 -4.70 -2.39 -22.70
C TYR A 158 -5.01 -3.60 -21.81
#